data_AF-A0A381RJY9-F1
#
_entry.id   AF-A0A381RJY9-F1
#
_cell.length_a   1.000
_cell.length_b   1.000
_cell.length_c   1.000
_cell.angle_alpha   90.00
_cell.angle_beta   90.00
_cell.angle_gamma   90.00
#
_symmetry.space_group_name_H-M   'P 1'
#
loop_
_entity.id
_entity.type
_entity.pdbx_description
1 polymer ?
#
loop_
_entity_poly.entity_id
_entity_poly.type
_entity_poly.pdbx_seq_one_letter_code
_entity_poly.pdbx_strand_id
1 'polypeptide(L)' 'MISDLFTTLTPGSFVINKNNKNWGLGQIQSSIGNIITVNFENVGKKVINANEVNLEIIKSDVFNRSI' A
#
# COMPACT_ATOMS: atom_id res chain seq x y z
N MET A 1 -17.40 4.74 -19.13
CA MET A 1 -17.16 5.41 -17.84
C MET A 1 -17.27 4.35 -16.75
N ILE A 2 -16.14 3.78 -16.32
CA ILE A 2 -16.07 2.99 -15.10
C ILE A 2 -15.45 3.93 -14.07
N SER A 3 -16.32 4.50 -13.26
CA SER A 3 -16.01 5.40 -12.15
C SER A 3 -15.03 4.75 -11.19
N ASP A 4 -13.91 5.43 -10.95
CA ASP A 4 -13.11 5.34 -9.73
C ASP A 4 -12.89 3.92 -9.20
N LEU A 5 -11.95 3.28 -9.88
CA LEU A 5 -11.26 2.07 -9.47
C LEU A 5 -10.59 2.30 -8.12
N PHE A 6 -11.33 2.03 -7.04
CA PHE A 6 -10.89 2.26 -5.67
C PHE A 6 -9.45 1.78 -5.48
N THR A 7 -8.58 2.74 -5.21
CA THR A 7 -7.17 2.50 -4.94
C THR A 7 -7.09 1.94 -3.51
N THR A 8 -7.36 0.65 -3.38
CA THR A 8 -7.47 -0.03 -2.09
C THR A 8 -6.11 -0.48 -1.59
N LEU A 9 -5.85 -0.26 -0.29
CA LEU A 9 -4.65 -0.76 0.38
C LEU A 9 -4.82 -2.26 0.64
N THR A 10 -4.66 -3.08 -0.40
CA THR A 10 -4.84 -4.54 -0.38
C THR A 10 -3.52 -5.27 -0.53
N PRO A 11 -3.41 -6.53 -0.05
CA PRO A 11 -2.23 -7.36 -0.25
C PRO A 11 -1.79 -7.40 -1.72
N GLY A 12 -0.49 -7.25 -1.97
CA GLY A 12 0.10 -7.17 -3.30
C GLY A 12 0.29 -5.74 -3.82
N SER A 13 -0.54 -4.78 -3.36
CA SER A 13 -0.40 -3.38 -3.77
C SER A 13 0.94 -2.78 -3.30
N PHE A 14 1.54 -1.97 -4.16
CA PHE A 14 2.77 -1.24 -3.90
C PHE A 14 2.49 0.20 -3.52
N VAL A 15 3.14 0.67 -2.46
CA VAL A 15 2.94 1.98 -1.84
C VAL A 15 4.25 2.68 -1.55
N ILE A 16 4.17 4.00 -1.39
CA ILE A 16 5.21 4.81 -0.73
C ILE A 16 4.61 5.53 0.47
N ASN A 17 5.42 5.75 1.51
CA ASN A 17 5.04 6.65 2.59
C ASN A 17 5.43 8.09 2.22
N LYS A 18 4.45 8.97 1.99
CA LYS A 18 4.70 10.37 1.61
C LYS A 18 5.51 11.15 2.65
N ASN A 19 5.35 10.81 3.93
CA ASN A 19 6.04 11.45 5.04
C ASN A 19 7.44 10.82 5.28
N ASN A 20 7.68 9.60 4.79
CA ASN A 20 8.95 8.88 4.97
C ASN A 20 9.39 8.23 3.66
N LYS A 21 9.67 9.05 2.65
CA LYS A 21 10.10 8.56 1.33
C LYS A 21 11.38 7.72 1.37
N ASN A 22 12.22 7.92 2.39
CA ASN A 22 13.44 7.14 2.61
C ASN A 22 13.19 5.66 2.95
N TRP A 23 11.97 5.28 3.33
CA TRP A 23 11.61 3.88 3.56
C TRP A 23 11.67 3.05 2.27
N GLY A 24 11.62 3.69 1.10
CA GLY A 24 11.63 3.03 -0.21
C GLY A 24 10.25 2.56 -0.63
N LEU A 25 10.19 1.76 -1.70
CA LEU A 25 8.94 1.15 -2.15
C LEU A 25 8.49 0.10 -1.12
N GLY A 26 7.20 0.06 -0.83
CA GLY A 26 6.61 -0.90 0.10
C GLY A 26 5.59 -1.78 -0.58
N GLN A 27 5.61 -3.09 -0.32
CA GLN A 27 4.53 -3.99 -0.73
C GLN A 27 3.63 -4.29 0.47
N ILE A 28 2.33 -4.10 0.32
CA ILE A 28 1.34 -4.48 1.32
C ILE A 28 1.29 -6.00 1.40
N GLN A 29 1.51 -6.55 2.59
CA GLN A 29 1.41 -7.98 2.90
C GLN A 29 0.05 -8.34 3.50
N SER A 30 -0.53 -7.45 4.31
CA SER A 30 -1.87 -7.62 4.89
C SER A 30 -2.53 -6.28 5.15
N SER A 31 -3.86 -6.26 5.16
CA SER A 31 -4.69 -5.09 5.46
C SER A 31 -5.91 -5.56 6.22
N ILE A 32 -5.97 -5.26 7.52
CA ILE A 32 -7.02 -5.72 8.44
C ILE A 32 -7.55 -4.50 9.19
N GLY A 33 -8.74 -4.04 8.82
CA GLY A 33 -9.27 -2.77 9.29
C GLY A 33 -8.31 -1.63 8.92
N ASN A 34 -7.85 -0.87 9.92
CA ASN A 34 -6.91 0.24 9.72
C ASN A 34 -5.44 -0.18 9.90
N ILE A 35 -5.18 -1.44 10.27
CA ILE A 35 -3.81 -1.94 10.48
C ILE A 35 -3.32 -2.59 9.19
N ILE A 36 -2.21 -2.08 8.67
CA ILE A 36 -1.60 -2.54 7.44
C ILE A 36 -0.17 -2.99 7.70
N THR A 37 0.16 -4.18 7.21
CA THR A 37 1.54 -4.66 7.23
C THR A 37 2.14 -4.41 5.86
N VAL A 38 3.23 -3.64 5.82
CA VAL A 38 3.96 -3.31 4.59
C VAL A 38 5.41 -3.74 4.76
N ASN A 39 5.97 -4.40 3.74
CA ASN A 39 7.40 -4.64 3.68
C ASN A 39 8.05 -3.58 2.79
N PHE A 40 8.80 -2.66 3.41
CA PHE A 40 9.51 -1.58 2.72
C PHE A 40 10.95 -1.98 2.41
N GLU A 41 11.45 -1.59 1.23
CA GLU A 41 12.80 -1.95 0.76
C GLU A 41 13.92 -1.58 1.74
N ASN A 42 13.88 -0.37 2.32
CA ASN A 42 15.03 0.16 3.06
C ASN A 42 14.92 -0.02 4.58
N VAL A 43 13.70 -0.22 5.10
CA VAL A 43 13.45 -0.30 6.55
C VAL A 43 12.77 -1.59 6.98
N GLY A 44 12.58 -2.52 6.04
CA GLY A 44 11.96 -3.81 6.26
C GLY A 44 10.47 -3.71 6.59
N LYS A 45 9.99 -4.72 7.33
CA LYS A 45 8.58 -4.85 7.69
C LYS A 45 8.14 -3.78 8.70
N LYS A 46 7.03 -3.12 8.40
CA LYS A 46 6.34 -2.17 9.27
C LYS A 46 4.88 -2.55 9.40
N VAL A 47 4.36 -2.50 10.62
CA VAL A 47 2.93 -2.55 10.92
C VAL A 47 2.51 -1.11 11.21
N ILE A 48 1.57 -0.59 10.45
CA ILE A 48 1.20 0.83 10.47
C ILE A 48 -0.31 1.01 10.54
N ASN A 49 -0.73 2.09 11.19
CA ASN A 49 -2.11 2.54 11.21
C ASN A 49 -2.35 3.46 9.99
N ALA A 50 -3.25 3.07 9.10
CA ALA A 50 -3.59 3.83 7.89
C ALA A 50 -4.17 5.22 8.18
N ASN A 51 -4.70 5.46 9.39
CA ASN A 51 -5.20 6.77 9.80
C ASN A 51 -4.08 7.74 10.22
N GLU A 52 -2.89 7.22 10.52
CA GLU A 52 -1.74 8.00 11.03
C GLU A 52 -0.62 8.14 9.99
N VAL A 53 -0.68 7.36 8.91
CA VAL A 53 0.36 7.28 7.89
C VAL A 53 -0.20 7.62 6.52
N ASN A 54 0.48 8.52 5.82
CA ASN A 54 0.10 8.92 4.47
C ASN A 54 0.75 7.99 3.43
N LEU A 55 0.04 6.91 3.09
CA LEU A 55 0.45 5.99 2.03
C LEU A 55 -0.15 6.40 0.69
N GLU A 56 0.68 6.40 -0.35
CA GLU A 56 0.24 6.55 -1.74
C GLU A 56 0.50 5.25 -2.49
N ILE A 57 -0.53 4.73 -3.15
CA ILE A 57 -0.42 3.54 -3.99
C ILE A 57 0.22 3.95 -5.32
N ILE A 58 1.29 3.24 -5.68
CA ILE A 58 2.01 3.39 -6.94
C ILE A 58 1.52 2.37 -7.97
N LYS A 59 1.16 1.17 -7.50
CA LYS A 59 0.61 0.09 -8.35
C LYS A 59 -0.31 -0.79 -7.50
N SER A 60 -1.50 -1.09 -8.00
CA SER A 60 -2.38 -2.08 -7.37
C SER A 60 -2.54 -3.32 -8.24
N ASP A 61 -2.41 -4.50 -7.62
CA ASP A 61 -2.54 -5.78 -8.31
C ASP A 61 -3.99 -6.12 -8.69
N VAL A 62 -4.96 -5.36 -8.19
CA VAL A 62 -6.38 -5.48 -8.56
C VAL A 62 -6.57 -5.30 -10.07
N PHE A 63 -5.74 -4.50 -10.74
CA PHE A 63 -5.81 -4.30 -12.19
C PHE A 63 -5.32 -5.52 -12.99
N ASN A 64 -4.43 -6.34 -12.43
CA ASN A 64 -3.80 -7.45 -13.16
C ASN A 64 -4.63 -8.74 -13.14
N ARG A 65 -5.73 -8.79 -12.35
CA ARG A 65 -6.58 -9.99 -12.20
C ARG A 65 -7.82 -10.01 -13.11
N SER A 66 -8.04 -8.97 -13.92
CA SER A 66 -9.21 -8.87 -14.81
C SER A 66 -8.94 -9.30 -16.26
N ILE A 67 -7.91 -10.13 -16.50
CA ILE A 67 -7.61 -10.76 -17.79
C ILE A 67 -7.70 -12.27 -17.71
#